data_AF-A0A8J7KKR1-F1
#
_entry.id   AF-A0A8J7KKR1-F1
#
_cell.length_a   1.000
_cell.length_b   1.000
_cell.length_c   1.000
_cell.angle_alpha   90.00
_cell.angle_beta   90.00
_cell.angle_gamma   90.00
#
_symmetry.space_group_name_H-M   'P 1'
#
loop_
_entity.id
_entity.type
_entity.pdbx_description
1 polymer ?
#
loop_
_entity_poly.entity_id
_entity_poly.type
_entity_poly.pdbx_seq_one_letter_code
_entity_poly.pdbx_strand_id
1 'polypeptide(L)'
;MKRILTLGLAGLAVCAAAAGCGTGSTTRADAPATTTSTDRPAQALPGTPLPGTPLAGAPRPTTPTSSAPRTATPSQTSAAAPAPGSNSGSAPGSGCPATTDVLFTALKSGTGGMYSRSGNPAALRDPVCYAGFASAGTIVDENHQPSRVLFGYDAASRHWTPLTVGSAHYCEGFTPEDVAAHLPGCGG
;
A
#
# COMPACT_ATOMS: atom_id res chain seq x y z
N MET A 1 18.91 -27.04 51.68
CA MET A 1 17.96 -25.97 52.05
C MET A 1 17.06 -25.70 50.85
N LYS A 2 15.74 -25.65 51.06
CA LYS A 2 14.69 -25.92 50.06
C LYS A 2 13.70 -24.74 50.06
N ARG A 3 13.52 -24.03 48.94
CA ARG A 3 12.42 -23.09 48.59
C ARG A 3 12.43 -23.00 47.05
N ILE A 4 11.54 -23.57 46.23
CA ILE A 4 10.07 -23.65 46.11
C ILE A 4 9.39 -22.31 45.75
N LEU A 5 8.94 -22.27 44.48
CA LEU A 5 7.81 -21.59 43.83
C LEU A 5 7.59 -20.08 43.98
N THR A 6 7.41 -19.39 42.84
CA THR A 6 6.09 -18.83 42.47
C THR A 6 5.91 -18.81 40.94
N LEU A 7 4.94 -19.58 40.44
CA LEU A 7 4.36 -19.43 39.11
C LEU A 7 3.49 -18.15 39.08
N GLY A 8 3.66 -17.32 38.05
CA GLY A 8 2.70 -16.28 37.68
C GLY A 8 1.84 -16.77 36.53
N LEU A 9 0.75 -17.49 36.83
CA LEU A 9 -0.21 -18.01 35.88
C LEU A 9 -1.60 -17.69 36.43
N ALA A 10 -2.17 -16.53 36.07
CA ALA A 10 -3.57 -16.20 36.31
C ALA A 10 -4.02 -14.94 35.54
N GLY A 11 -5.13 -15.07 34.83
CA GLY A 11 -6.02 -13.97 34.41
C GLY A 11 -6.06 -13.79 32.88
N LEU A 12 -7.20 -13.84 32.19
CA LEU A 12 -8.59 -13.91 32.64
C LEU A 12 -9.51 -14.10 31.42
N ALA A 13 -10.66 -14.75 31.65
CA ALA A 13 -11.94 -14.67 30.90
C ALA A 13 -11.95 -15.13 29.43
N VAL A 14 -12.51 -16.29 29.06
CA VAL A 14 -13.95 -16.66 29.05
C VAL A 14 -14.85 -15.57 28.47
N CYS A 15 -15.19 -15.72 27.19
CA CYS A 15 -16.51 -15.35 26.67
C CYS A 15 -17.08 -16.57 25.95
N ALA A 16 -18.09 -17.17 26.59
CA ALA A 16 -18.91 -18.25 26.07
C ALA A 16 -19.95 -17.73 25.08
N ALA A 17 -20.47 -18.66 24.29
CA ALA A 17 -21.37 -18.53 23.15
C ALA A 17 -22.61 -17.64 23.34
N ALA A 18 -23.03 -17.02 22.23
CA ALA A 18 -24.45 -16.89 21.92
C ALA A 18 -24.67 -17.17 20.44
N ALA A 19 -25.39 -18.26 20.19
CA ALA A 19 -26.00 -18.56 18.91
C ALA A 19 -27.00 -17.45 18.54
N GLY A 20 -26.93 -16.96 17.31
CA GLY A 20 -27.90 -16.03 16.73
C GLY A 20 -28.34 -16.54 15.37
N CYS A 21 -29.24 -17.52 15.35
CA CYS A 21 -30.04 -17.85 14.18
C CYS A 21 -31.02 -16.69 13.93
N GLY A 22 -30.73 -15.86 12.94
CA GLY A 22 -31.68 -14.87 12.41
C GLY A 22 -32.39 -15.40 11.17
N THR A 23 -33.37 -16.28 11.34
CA THR A 23 -34.39 -16.57 10.31
C THR A 23 -35.38 -15.41 10.26
N GLY A 24 -35.08 -14.43 9.42
CA GLY A 24 -36.01 -13.35 9.06
C GLY A 24 -36.65 -13.63 7.71
N SER A 25 -37.70 -14.46 7.69
CA SER A 25 -38.58 -14.62 6.54
C SER A 25 -39.80 -13.72 6.72
N THR A 26 -39.83 -12.58 6.04
CA THR A 26 -41.05 -11.76 5.91
C THR A 26 -41.38 -11.54 4.43
N THR A 27 -42.36 -12.32 3.99
CA THR A 27 -43.46 -12.02 3.06
C THR A 27 -43.41 -10.75 2.19
N ARG A 28 -43.16 -10.96 0.88
CA ARG A 28 -44.00 -10.63 -0.31
C ARG A 28 -44.81 -9.33 -0.34
N ALA A 29 -44.47 -8.44 -1.30
CA ALA A 29 -45.36 -7.79 -2.28
C ALA A 29 -44.50 -6.84 -3.15
N ASP A 30 -44.25 -7.16 -4.42
CA ASP A 30 -44.97 -6.65 -5.61
C ASP A 30 -44.74 -5.16 -5.90
N ALA A 31 -43.83 -4.88 -6.84
CA ALA A 31 -43.87 -3.70 -7.71
C ALA A 31 -42.93 -3.89 -8.92
N PRO A 32 -43.46 -4.08 -10.14
CA PRO A 32 -42.66 -4.03 -11.35
C PRO A 32 -42.26 -2.59 -11.70
N ALA A 33 -41.13 -2.50 -12.39
CA ALA A 33 -40.41 -1.29 -12.75
C ALA A 33 -41.23 -0.22 -13.49
N THR A 34 -40.98 1.04 -13.15
CA THR A 34 -41.16 2.16 -14.08
C THR A 34 -39.83 2.90 -14.20
N THR A 35 -39.27 2.78 -15.40
CA THR A 35 -38.07 3.46 -15.88
C THR A 35 -38.27 4.97 -15.88
N THR A 36 -37.57 5.69 -15.01
CA THR A 36 -37.43 7.14 -15.13
C THR A 36 -36.40 7.43 -16.22
N SER A 37 -36.90 7.74 -17.41
CA SER A 37 -36.10 8.28 -18.52
C SER A 37 -35.81 9.75 -18.24
N THR A 38 -34.62 10.04 -17.72
CA THR A 38 -34.15 11.42 -17.56
C THR A 38 -33.65 11.95 -18.90
N ASP A 39 -34.46 12.85 -19.43
CA ASP A 39 -34.19 13.82 -20.49
C ASP A 39 -32.79 14.45 -20.35
N ARG A 40 -31.93 14.26 -21.34
CA ARG A 40 -30.60 14.88 -21.43
C ARG A 40 -30.68 16.07 -22.39
N PRO A 41 -30.64 17.32 -21.92
CA PRO A 41 -30.43 18.46 -22.79
C PRO A 41 -28.99 18.44 -23.32
N ALA A 42 -28.86 18.45 -24.65
CA ALA A 42 -27.63 18.79 -25.33
C ALA A 42 -27.35 20.28 -25.09
N GLN A 43 -26.38 20.59 -24.22
CA GLN A 43 -25.82 21.94 -24.11
C GLN A 43 -24.44 22.01 -24.76
N ALA A 44 -24.27 23.12 -25.48
CA ALA A 44 -23.20 23.45 -26.39
C ALA A 44 -21.88 23.86 -25.70
N LEU A 45 -20.84 23.95 -26.55
CA LEU A 45 -19.43 24.27 -26.33
C LEU A 45 -19.09 25.33 -25.28
N PRO A 46 -17.84 25.27 -24.77
CA PRO A 46 -16.91 26.35 -25.11
C PRO A 46 -15.55 25.85 -25.58
N GLY A 47 -15.06 26.42 -26.69
CA GLY A 47 -13.63 26.37 -27.06
C GLY A 47 -12.84 27.41 -26.28
N THR A 48 -11.57 27.12 -25.98
CA THR A 48 -10.52 28.10 -25.61
C THR A 48 -9.13 27.41 -25.65
N PRO A 49 -8.00 28.15 -25.68
CA PRO A 49 -7.01 28.07 -26.75
C PRO A 49 -5.69 27.40 -26.33
N LEU A 50 -4.80 27.21 -27.31
CA LEU A 50 -3.44 26.69 -27.17
C LEU A 50 -2.60 27.43 -26.11
N PRO A 51 -1.79 26.72 -25.31
CA PRO A 51 -0.66 27.31 -24.61
C PRO A 51 0.52 27.50 -25.57
N GLY A 52 0.96 28.74 -25.71
CA GLY A 52 2.18 29.11 -26.44
C GLY A 52 3.45 28.58 -25.79
N THR A 53 4.41 28.27 -26.64
CA THR A 53 5.79 27.91 -26.31
C THR A 53 6.59 29.17 -25.95
N PRO A 54 7.28 29.23 -24.81
CA PRO A 54 8.43 30.10 -24.67
C PRO A 54 9.74 29.34 -24.93
N LEU A 55 10.44 29.79 -25.96
CA LEU A 55 11.84 29.50 -26.25
C LEU A 55 12.78 30.07 -25.17
N ALA A 56 13.89 29.34 -24.97
CA ALA A 56 15.25 29.83 -24.71
C ALA A 56 15.58 30.48 -23.34
N GLY A 57 16.50 29.83 -22.62
CA GLY A 57 17.16 30.41 -21.45
C GLY A 57 18.20 29.50 -20.78
N ALA A 58 19.27 29.12 -21.49
CA ALA A 58 20.59 28.84 -20.89
C ALA A 58 21.49 30.02 -21.29
N PRO A 59 22.39 30.59 -20.45
CA PRO A 59 23.42 29.85 -19.68
C PRO A 59 23.90 30.50 -18.34
N ARG A 60 24.62 29.74 -17.50
CA ARG A 60 26.00 30.06 -17.03
C ARG A 60 26.48 29.08 -15.95
N PRO A 61 27.72 28.56 -16.06
CA PRO A 61 28.39 27.89 -14.96
C PRO A 61 29.10 28.93 -14.09
N THR A 62 28.90 28.88 -12.77
CA THR A 62 29.75 29.56 -11.80
C THR A 62 30.46 28.52 -10.96
N THR A 63 31.71 28.23 -11.34
CA THR A 63 32.74 27.69 -10.46
C THR A 63 33.18 28.75 -9.46
N PRO A 64 33.20 28.44 -8.16
CA PRO A 64 34.20 28.99 -7.27
C PRO A 64 35.25 27.92 -6.91
N THR A 65 36.48 28.21 -7.33
CA THR A 65 37.72 27.70 -6.77
C THR A 65 37.80 28.03 -5.27
N SER A 66 38.14 27.06 -4.42
CA SER A 66 38.94 27.33 -3.22
C SER A 66 39.64 26.08 -2.71
N SER A 67 40.96 26.12 -2.78
CA SER A 67 41.89 25.14 -2.23
C SER A 67 42.09 25.35 -0.73
N ALA A 68 42.08 24.27 0.06
CA ALA A 68 42.97 24.11 1.21
C ALA A 68 43.00 22.64 1.68
N PRO A 69 44.19 22.02 1.86
CA PRO A 69 44.31 20.76 2.56
C PRO A 69 44.32 21.04 4.07
N ARG A 70 43.41 20.40 4.81
CA ARG A 70 43.54 20.31 6.27
C ARG A 70 43.82 18.88 6.66
N THR A 71 45.07 18.67 7.04
CA THR A 71 45.52 17.58 7.91
C THR A 71 44.65 17.58 9.16
N ALA A 72 43.86 16.54 9.37
CA ALA A 72 43.18 16.26 10.62
C ALA A 72 43.55 14.85 11.07
N THR A 73 44.26 14.84 12.20
CA THR A 73 44.66 13.71 13.06
C THR A 73 43.53 12.70 13.27
N PRO A 74 43.80 11.38 13.31
CA PRO A 74 42.79 10.39 13.68
C PRO A 74 42.56 10.43 15.20
N SER A 75 41.53 11.16 15.63
CA SER A 75 41.00 11.02 16.98
C SER A 75 39.93 9.93 16.98
N GLN A 76 40.25 8.84 17.68
CA GLN A 76 39.28 7.81 18.08
C GLN A 76 38.09 8.48 18.77
N THR A 77 36.89 8.28 18.23
CA THR A 77 35.63 8.52 18.93
C THR A 77 34.69 7.37 18.62
N SER A 78 34.31 6.69 19.70
CA SER A 78 33.14 5.87 19.96
C SER A 78 32.20 5.51 18.82
N ALA A 79 31.90 4.21 18.75
CA ALA A 79 30.78 3.62 18.04
C ALA A 79 29.50 4.46 18.17
N ALA A 80 29.14 5.16 17.10
CA ALA A 80 27.78 5.63 16.89
C ALA A 80 27.02 4.47 16.27
N ALA A 81 26.05 3.93 17.03
CA ALA A 81 25.00 3.10 16.46
C ALA A 81 24.38 3.83 15.26
N PRO A 82 24.04 3.14 14.15
CA PRO A 82 23.36 3.79 13.05
C PRO A 82 22.03 4.34 13.58
N ALA A 83 21.90 5.67 13.58
CA ALA A 83 20.64 6.31 13.85
C ALA A 83 19.59 5.78 12.86
N PRO A 84 18.37 5.42 13.30
CA PRO A 84 17.30 5.10 12.37
C PRO A 84 16.99 6.39 11.60
N GLY A 85 17.53 6.49 10.38
CA GLY A 85 17.24 7.58 9.46
C GLY A 85 15.74 7.64 9.23
N SER A 86 15.14 8.74 9.65
CA SER A 86 13.81 9.15 9.25
C SER A 86 13.82 9.48 7.76
N ASN A 87 13.67 8.47 6.91
CA ASN A 87 13.31 8.66 5.50
C ASN A 87 11.85 8.23 5.32
N SER A 88 10.95 9.02 5.90
CA SER A 88 9.58 9.11 5.42
C SER A 88 9.60 9.96 4.16
N GLY A 89 9.30 9.33 3.03
CA GLY A 89 9.28 9.96 1.71
C GLY A 89 10.22 9.25 0.76
N SER A 90 9.66 8.39 -0.08
CA SER A 90 10.34 7.87 -1.26
C SER A 90 10.78 9.07 -2.11
N ALA A 91 12.05 9.45 -2.02
CA ALA A 91 12.68 10.27 -3.05
C ALA A 91 12.68 9.47 -4.36
N PRO A 92 12.43 10.09 -5.52
CA PRO A 92 12.47 9.41 -6.80
C PRO A 92 13.92 8.99 -7.08
N GLY A 93 14.26 7.72 -6.79
CA GLY A 93 15.61 7.18 -7.03
C GLY A 93 16.01 5.97 -6.20
N SER A 94 15.38 5.69 -5.05
CA SER A 94 15.58 4.45 -4.31
C SER A 94 14.40 3.52 -4.61
N GLY A 95 14.66 2.40 -5.31
CA GLY A 95 13.64 1.44 -5.71
C GLY A 95 12.73 0.98 -4.56
N CYS A 96 11.63 0.30 -4.90
CA CYS A 96 10.65 -0.21 -3.95
C CYS A 96 11.36 -0.97 -2.81
N PRO A 97 11.31 -0.49 -1.55
CA PRO A 97 12.00 -1.15 -0.45
C PRO A 97 11.43 -2.55 -0.16
N ALA A 98 10.24 -2.85 -0.68
CA ALA A 98 9.65 -4.17 -0.62
C ALA A 98 10.06 -4.98 -1.86
N THR A 99 10.78 -6.08 -1.64
CA THR A 99 11.00 -7.08 -2.68
C THR A 99 9.75 -7.97 -2.83
N THR A 100 9.65 -8.66 -3.96
CA THR A 100 8.61 -9.63 -4.23
C THR A 100 8.50 -10.69 -3.13
N ASP A 101 9.63 -11.22 -2.64
CA ASP A 101 9.66 -12.24 -1.58
C ASP A 101 9.11 -11.72 -0.25
N VAL A 102 9.42 -10.47 0.10
CA VAL A 102 8.91 -9.82 1.31
C VAL A 102 7.40 -9.66 1.24
N LEU A 103 6.88 -9.14 0.11
CA LEU A 103 5.43 -8.98 -0.09
C LEU A 103 4.70 -10.33 -0.16
N PHE A 104 5.32 -11.34 -0.79
CA PHE A 104 4.73 -12.67 -0.87
C PHE A 104 4.68 -13.36 0.50
N THR A 105 5.72 -13.17 1.31
CA THR A 105 5.72 -13.63 2.71
C THR A 105 4.62 -12.93 3.50
N ALA A 106 4.50 -11.60 3.37
CA ALA A 106 3.44 -10.82 4.00
C ALA A 106 2.03 -11.26 3.59
N LEU A 107 1.82 -11.59 2.31
CA LEU A 107 0.55 -12.10 1.80
C LEU A 107 0.18 -13.45 2.43
N LYS A 108 1.15 -14.37 2.53
CA LYS A 108 0.94 -15.70 3.14
C LYS A 108 0.70 -15.63 4.65
N SER A 109 1.37 -14.71 5.33
CA SER A 109 1.18 -14.49 6.78
C SER A 109 -0.03 -13.63 7.11
N GLY A 110 -0.63 -12.99 6.10
CA GLY A 110 -1.75 -12.07 6.27
C GLY A 110 -2.97 -12.77 6.89
N THR A 111 -3.59 -12.09 7.85
CA THR A 111 -4.85 -12.55 8.42
C THR A 111 -6.00 -12.38 7.42
N GLY A 112 -7.09 -13.11 7.64
CA GLY A 112 -8.30 -13.00 6.81
C GLY A 112 -8.27 -13.75 5.48
N GLY A 113 -7.25 -14.57 5.21
CA GLY A 113 -7.24 -15.46 4.04
C GLY A 113 -7.00 -14.76 2.71
N MET A 114 -6.31 -13.60 2.71
CA MET A 114 -5.99 -12.85 1.49
C MET A 114 -5.22 -13.69 0.47
N TYR A 115 -4.31 -14.55 0.92
CA TYR A 115 -3.59 -15.48 0.04
C TYR A 115 -4.55 -16.39 -0.76
N SER A 116 -5.54 -17.00 -0.09
CA SER A 116 -6.52 -17.85 -0.76
C SER A 116 -7.48 -17.06 -1.65
N ARG A 117 -7.90 -15.86 -1.21
CA ARG A 117 -8.71 -14.95 -2.05
C ARG A 117 -7.98 -14.48 -3.30
N SER A 118 -6.64 -14.44 -3.25
CA SER A 118 -5.79 -14.11 -4.40
C SER A 118 -5.56 -15.29 -5.37
N GLY A 119 -6.25 -16.42 -5.17
CA GLY A 119 -6.12 -17.61 -6.02
C GLY A 119 -4.91 -18.49 -5.67
N ASN A 120 -4.37 -18.38 -4.45
CA ASN A 120 -3.16 -19.09 -4.01
C ASN A 120 -1.98 -18.93 -4.99
N PRO A 121 -1.56 -17.69 -5.29
CA PRO A 121 -0.57 -17.43 -6.32
C PRO A 121 0.76 -18.08 -5.98
N ALA A 122 1.45 -18.58 -7.01
CA ALA A 122 2.76 -19.19 -6.86
C ALA A 122 3.83 -18.16 -6.46
N ALA A 123 3.67 -16.92 -6.95
CA ALA A 123 4.54 -15.80 -6.65
C ALA A 123 3.81 -14.47 -6.91
N LEU A 124 4.45 -13.37 -6.52
CA LEU A 124 4.06 -12.02 -6.93
C LEU A 124 5.01 -11.52 -8.03
N ARG A 125 4.64 -10.44 -8.71
CA ARG A 125 5.49 -9.76 -9.70
C ARG A 125 5.29 -8.25 -9.69
N ASP A 126 6.26 -7.56 -10.27
CA ASP A 126 6.23 -6.12 -10.55
C ASP A 126 5.83 -5.27 -9.33
N PRO A 127 6.55 -5.40 -8.19
CA PRO A 127 6.24 -4.61 -7.02
C PRO A 127 6.49 -3.12 -7.30
N VAL A 128 5.48 -2.29 -7.03
CA VAL A 128 5.56 -0.83 -7.11
C VAL A 128 5.23 -0.26 -5.75
N CYS A 129 6.16 0.51 -5.17
CA CYS A 129 6.00 1.16 -3.88
C CYS A 129 5.78 2.66 -4.05
N TYR A 130 4.88 3.24 -3.26
CA TYR A 130 4.70 4.67 -3.16
C TYR A 130 4.14 5.05 -1.78
N ALA A 131 4.74 6.05 -1.12
CA ALA A 131 4.24 6.65 0.12
C ALA A 131 3.80 5.66 1.23
N GLY A 132 4.56 4.59 1.46
CA GLY A 132 4.23 3.57 2.48
C GLY A 132 3.22 2.52 2.03
N PHE A 133 2.84 2.52 0.75
CA PHE A 133 2.05 1.48 0.12
C PHE A 133 2.88 0.73 -0.91
N ALA A 134 2.48 -0.50 -1.20
CA ALA A 134 3.01 -1.28 -2.31
C ALA A 134 1.89 -2.01 -3.03
N SER A 135 2.01 -2.14 -4.35
CA SER A 135 1.16 -3.03 -5.14
C SER A 135 2.00 -4.07 -5.86
N ALA A 136 1.49 -5.29 -5.99
CA ALA A 136 2.13 -6.33 -6.78
C ALA A 136 1.07 -7.17 -7.52
N GLY A 137 1.40 -7.62 -8.73
CA GLY A 137 0.55 -8.53 -9.49
C GLY A 137 0.73 -9.97 -9.02
N THR A 138 -0.34 -10.76 -9.04
CA THR A 138 -0.27 -12.19 -8.76
C THR A 138 0.18 -12.98 -9.99
N ILE A 139 0.99 -14.01 -9.76
CA ILE A 139 1.26 -15.06 -10.75
C ILE A 139 0.42 -16.26 -10.36
N VAL A 140 -0.61 -16.52 -11.15
CA VAL A 140 -1.58 -17.60 -10.95
C VAL A 140 -1.60 -18.52 -12.17
N ASP A 141 -2.14 -19.72 -12.03
CA ASP A 141 -2.31 -20.66 -13.16
C ASP A 141 -3.41 -20.20 -14.13
N GLU A 142 -3.53 -20.90 -15.25
CA GLU A 142 -4.45 -20.57 -16.34
C GLU A 142 -5.94 -20.52 -15.95
N ASN A 143 -6.33 -21.15 -14.85
CA ASN A 143 -7.72 -21.16 -14.38
C ASN A 143 -8.08 -19.95 -13.52
N HIS A 144 -7.12 -19.09 -13.20
CA HIS A 144 -7.31 -17.96 -12.30
C HIS A 144 -7.01 -16.65 -13.02
N GLN A 145 -7.84 -15.63 -12.74
CA GLN A 145 -7.58 -14.30 -13.27
C GLN A 145 -6.42 -13.64 -12.50
N PRO A 146 -5.45 -13.05 -13.21
CA PRO A 146 -4.41 -12.28 -12.56
C PRO A 146 -5.05 -11.12 -11.80
N SER A 147 -4.68 -10.99 -10.54
CA SER A 147 -5.16 -9.95 -9.63
C SER A 147 -3.98 -9.10 -9.18
N ARG A 148 -4.25 -7.96 -8.57
CA ARG A 148 -3.25 -7.17 -7.86
C ARG A 148 -3.57 -7.17 -6.38
N VAL A 149 -2.53 -7.16 -5.57
CA VAL A 149 -2.62 -7.06 -4.11
C VAL A 149 -2.06 -5.71 -3.70
N LEU A 150 -2.81 -5.00 -2.87
CA LEU A 150 -2.36 -3.77 -2.21
C LEU A 150 -1.84 -4.12 -0.81
N PHE A 151 -0.69 -3.56 -0.46
CA PHE A 151 -0.06 -3.68 0.83
C PHE A 151 0.12 -2.30 1.47
N GLY A 152 -0.08 -2.23 2.77
CA GLY A 152 0.29 -1.09 3.61
C GLY A 152 1.50 -1.43 4.46
N TYR A 153 2.44 -0.49 4.60
CA TYR A 153 3.56 -0.59 5.50
C TYR A 153 3.21 -0.02 6.87
N ASP A 154 3.25 -0.85 7.90
CA ASP A 154 3.20 -0.38 9.28
C ASP A 154 4.61 -0.02 9.75
N ALA A 155 4.86 1.27 9.93
CA ALA A 155 6.15 1.77 10.37
C ALA A 155 6.51 1.37 11.82
N ALA A 156 5.51 1.12 12.68
CA ALA A 156 5.75 0.75 14.07
C ALA A 156 6.28 -0.68 14.17
N SER A 157 5.63 -1.61 13.48
CA SER A 157 6.03 -3.01 13.44
C SER A 157 7.08 -3.33 12.36
N ARG A 158 7.29 -2.41 11.41
CA ARG A 158 8.13 -2.59 10.20
C ARG A 158 7.69 -3.77 9.34
N HIS A 159 6.39 -3.99 9.26
CA HIS A 159 5.81 -5.09 8.50
C HIS A 159 4.87 -4.58 7.40
N TRP A 160 4.88 -5.29 6.28
CA TRP A 160 3.90 -5.13 5.21
C TRP A 160 2.66 -5.96 5.54
N THR A 161 1.49 -5.37 5.36
CA THR A 161 0.20 -6.02 5.60
C THR A 161 -0.64 -5.98 4.32
N PRO A 162 -1.17 -7.11 3.83
CA PRO A 162 -2.09 -7.10 2.69
C PRO A 162 -3.40 -6.44 3.11
N LEU A 163 -3.79 -5.39 2.39
CA LEU A 163 -5.01 -4.64 2.67
C LEU A 163 -6.20 -5.19 1.87
N THR A 164 -5.97 -5.51 0.59
CA THR A 164 -7.01 -5.96 -0.32
C THR A 164 -6.41 -6.58 -1.59
N VAL A 165 -7.22 -7.34 -2.32
CA VAL A 165 -6.88 -8.00 -3.58
C VAL A 165 -8.02 -7.82 -4.58
N GLY A 166 -7.69 -7.53 -5.83
CA GLY A 166 -8.67 -7.43 -6.90
C GLY A 166 -8.04 -7.15 -8.26
N SER A 167 -8.85 -7.25 -9.31
CA SER A 167 -8.45 -6.91 -10.68
C SER A 167 -8.72 -5.43 -11.02
N ALA A 168 -9.68 -4.80 -10.35
CA ALA A 168 -10.06 -3.39 -10.50
C ALA A 168 -10.50 -2.81 -9.15
N HIS A 169 -10.43 -1.48 -9.01
CA HIS A 169 -10.84 -0.73 -7.81
C HIS A 169 -10.27 -1.24 -6.48
N TYR A 170 -9.20 -2.02 -6.52
CA TYR A 170 -8.60 -2.66 -5.35
C TYR A 170 -7.85 -1.67 -4.45
N CYS A 171 -7.94 -0.37 -4.70
CA CYS A 171 -7.31 0.68 -3.89
C CYS A 171 -8.36 1.58 -3.24
N GLU A 172 -9.63 1.44 -3.66
CA GLU A 172 -10.75 2.23 -3.16
C GLU A 172 -10.96 1.99 -1.65
N GLY A 173 -11.00 3.07 -0.88
CA GLY A 173 -11.16 3.03 0.58
C GLY A 173 -9.90 2.65 1.37
N PHE A 174 -8.79 2.29 0.71
CA PHE A 174 -7.54 1.88 1.37
C PHE A 174 -6.38 2.83 1.11
N THR A 175 -6.36 3.51 -0.04
CA THR A 175 -5.32 4.49 -0.40
C THR A 175 -5.91 5.87 -0.62
N PRO A 176 -5.22 6.93 -0.16
CA PRO A 176 -5.49 8.30 -0.62
C PRO A 176 -5.39 8.41 -2.14
N GLU A 177 -6.14 9.34 -2.74
CA GLU A 177 -6.22 9.51 -4.20
C GLU A 177 -4.86 9.88 -4.83
N ASP A 178 -4.07 10.71 -4.15
CA ASP A 178 -2.72 11.05 -4.57
C ASP A 178 -1.81 9.82 -4.62
N VAL A 179 -1.93 8.90 -3.65
CA VAL A 179 -1.19 7.63 -3.65
C VAL A 179 -1.67 6.70 -4.75
N ALA A 180 -2.99 6.59 -4.94
CA ALA A 180 -3.60 5.75 -5.96
C ALA A 180 -3.11 6.10 -7.37
N ALA A 181 -2.92 7.39 -7.68
CA ALA A 181 -2.41 7.84 -8.97
C ALA A 181 -1.00 7.31 -9.32
N HIS A 182 -0.20 6.92 -8.32
CA HIS A 182 1.13 6.36 -8.50
C HIS A 182 1.19 4.83 -8.48
N LEU A 183 0.09 4.17 -8.12
CA LEU A 183 0.02 2.73 -8.01
C LEU A 183 -0.69 2.13 -9.24
N PRO A 184 -0.08 1.14 -9.92
CA PRO A 184 -0.63 0.58 -11.15
C PRO A 184 -1.97 -0.13 -10.92
N GLY A 185 -2.99 0.25 -11.70
CA GLY A 185 -4.35 -0.29 -11.58
C GLY A 185 -5.20 0.32 -10.47
N CYS A 186 -4.70 1.35 -9.76
CA CYS A 186 -5.48 2.11 -8.80
C CYS A 186 -6.14 3.38 -9.39
N GLY A 187 -5.58 3.95 -10.45
CA GLY A 187 -6.17 5.11 -11.15
C GLY A 187 -7.31 4.67 -12.08
N GLY A 188 -8.55 4.99 -11.71
CA GLY A 188 -9.76 4.81 -12.50
C GLY A 188 -10.26 6.13 -13.07
#